data_AF-E0NTX2-F1
#
_entry.id   AF-E0NTX2-F1
#
_cell.length_a   1.000
_cell.length_b   1.000
_cell.length_c   1.000
_cell.angle_alpha   90.00
_cell.angle_beta   90.00
_cell.angle_gamma   90.00
#
_symmetry.space_group_name_H-M   'P 1'
#
loop_
_entity.id
_entity.type
_entity.pdbx_description
1 polymer ?
#
loop_
_entity_poly.entity_id
_entity_poly.type
_entity_poly.pdbx_seq_one_letter_code
_entity_poly.pdbx_strand_id
1 'polypeptide(L)'
;MKRYFFICTFAVIVCISCTTEREYTRGAYFIFDNSIHQDHTLASAMNPFSPGIFCSITRKTSTGGGTTFVFSISQGTPTEKQANAIDERRTMILGYNEGLIVGYGNLDIPPVFYVYDRECPNCFNPDAIPMKSYPLRTTDAGLAVCNTCHREYNMNARGVVVKGEAGKALTRYRGHTTGAFGILTVN
;
A
#
# COMPACT_ATOMS: atom_id res chain seq x y z
N MET A 1 -33.21 33.75 -55.90
CA MET A 1 -33.85 32.50 -55.45
C MET A 1 -32.76 31.58 -54.89
N LYS A 2 -32.94 31.15 -53.62
CA LYS A 2 -32.42 29.97 -52.87
C LYS A 2 -30.99 29.45 -53.21
N ARG A 3 -30.01 29.61 -52.30
CA ARG A 3 -29.52 28.62 -51.28
C ARG A 3 -28.73 27.46 -51.95
N TYR A 4 -27.54 27.00 -51.56
CA TYR A 4 -27.00 26.67 -50.23
C TYR A 4 -25.46 26.58 -50.29
N PHE A 5 -24.77 27.21 -49.32
CA PHE A 5 -23.34 27.06 -49.06
C PHE A 5 -23.18 25.86 -48.11
N PHE A 6 -22.67 24.72 -48.59
CA PHE A 6 -22.51 23.50 -47.78
C PHE A 6 -21.11 23.52 -47.14
N ILE A 7 -21.02 24.07 -45.92
CA ILE A 7 -19.82 23.97 -45.07
C ILE A 7 -19.87 22.61 -44.38
N CYS A 8 -19.08 21.65 -44.86
CA CYS A 8 -18.81 20.40 -44.16
C CYS A 8 -17.98 20.69 -42.90
N THR A 9 -18.65 20.90 -41.78
CA THR A 9 -18.03 20.98 -40.44
C THR A 9 -17.79 19.56 -39.94
N PHE A 10 -16.54 19.11 -40.05
CA PHE A 10 -16.09 17.83 -39.49
C PHE A 10 -15.91 18.00 -37.98
N ALA A 11 -16.95 17.67 -37.21
CA ALA A 11 -16.89 17.70 -35.76
C ALA A 11 -16.05 16.51 -35.25
N VAL A 12 -14.82 16.80 -34.82
CA VAL A 12 -13.94 15.84 -34.14
C VAL A 12 -14.50 15.63 -32.73
N ILE A 13 -15.16 14.48 -32.52
CA ILE A 13 -15.57 14.02 -31.19
C ILE A 13 -14.32 13.48 -30.49
N VAL A 14 -13.75 14.28 -29.59
CA VAL A 14 -12.69 13.83 -28.69
C VAL A 14 -13.36 12.98 -27.60
N CYS A 15 -13.22 11.66 -27.70
CA CYS A 15 -13.56 10.74 -26.63
C CYS A 15 -12.58 10.92 -25.47
N ILE A 16 -12.89 11.83 -24.54
CA ILE A 16 -12.21 11.88 -23.24
C ILE A 16 -12.67 10.64 -22.47
N SER A 17 -11.93 9.54 -22.59
CA SER A 17 -12.13 8.41 -21.69
C SER A 17 -11.77 8.87 -20.28
N CYS A 18 -12.78 9.03 -19.42
CA CYS A 18 -12.57 9.18 -18.00
C CYS A 18 -12.09 7.82 -17.47
N THR A 19 -10.79 7.56 -17.51
CA THR A 19 -10.21 6.51 -16.67
C THR A 19 -10.34 7.03 -15.25
N THR A 20 -11.41 6.65 -14.55
CA THR A 20 -11.49 6.86 -13.11
C THR A 20 -10.43 5.95 -12.50
N GLU A 21 -9.21 6.46 -12.35
CA GLU A 21 -8.19 5.79 -11.56
C GLU A 21 -8.75 5.65 -10.15
N ARG A 22 -9.06 4.41 -9.75
CA ARG A 22 -9.57 4.18 -8.41
C ARG A 22 -8.46 4.50 -7.44
N GLU A 23 -8.76 5.39 -6.51
CA GLU A 23 -7.81 5.77 -5.46
C GLU A 23 -7.34 4.57 -4.63
N TYR A 24 -8.22 3.58 -4.47
CA TYR A 24 -8.01 2.36 -3.70
C TYR A 24 -8.28 1.11 -4.54
N THR A 25 -7.40 0.13 -4.41
CA THR A 25 -7.51 -1.20 -5.02
C THR A 25 -8.24 -2.15 -4.08
N ARG A 26 -8.98 -3.11 -4.63
CA ARG A 26 -9.56 -4.24 -3.87
C ARG A 26 -8.56 -5.40 -3.91
N GLY A 27 -8.43 -6.18 -2.84
CA GLY A 27 -7.55 -7.35 -2.85
C GLY A 27 -6.75 -7.57 -1.57
N ALA A 28 -6.79 -6.63 -0.61
CA ALA A 28 -6.30 -6.84 0.74
C ALA A 28 -7.48 -6.93 1.71
N TYR A 29 -7.42 -7.88 2.64
CA TYR A 29 -8.33 -7.97 3.76
C TYR A 29 -7.55 -8.50 4.96
N PHE A 30 -7.28 -7.61 5.91
CA PHE A 30 -6.43 -7.92 7.06
C PHE A 30 -6.94 -7.20 8.30
N ILE A 31 -7.19 -7.97 9.36
CA ILE A 31 -7.58 -7.46 10.67
C ILE A 31 -6.60 -8.03 11.68
N PHE A 32 -5.88 -7.15 12.37
CA PHE A 32 -4.87 -7.52 13.35
C PHE A 32 -5.09 -6.74 14.65
N ASP A 33 -5.25 -7.46 15.75
CA ASP A 33 -5.48 -6.87 17.05
C ASP A 33 -4.15 -6.70 17.81
N ASN A 34 -3.55 -5.51 17.68
CA ASN A 34 -2.28 -5.22 18.34
C ASN A 34 -2.42 -5.03 19.86
N SER A 35 -3.65 -4.92 20.38
CA SER A 35 -3.88 -4.87 21.83
C SER A 35 -3.56 -6.22 22.49
N ILE A 36 -3.67 -7.32 21.74
CA ILE A 36 -3.33 -8.68 22.18
C ILE A 36 -1.86 -8.98 21.90
N HIS A 37 -1.39 -8.69 20.69
CA HIS A 37 -0.03 -9.06 20.25
C HIS A 37 1.07 -8.16 20.82
N GLN A 38 0.75 -6.91 21.18
CA GLN A 38 1.67 -5.94 21.76
C GLN A 38 2.96 -5.81 20.93
N ASP A 39 2.82 -5.69 19.61
CA ASP A 39 3.95 -5.48 18.71
C ASP A 39 4.32 -3.99 18.65
N HIS A 40 5.52 -3.67 19.13
CA HIS A 40 6.00 -2.29 19.20
C HIS A 40 6.39 -1.72 17.83
N THR A 41 6.83 -2.56 16.90
CA THR A 41 7.18 -2.15 15.53
C THR A 41 5.94 -1.66 14.81
N LEU A 42 4.86 -2.46 14.84
CA LEU A 42 3.57 -2.07 14.29
C LEU A 42 2.98 -0.86 15.03
N ALA A 43 3.09 -0.83 16.36
CA ALA A 43 2.59 0.27 17.18
C ALA A 43 3.19 1.62 16.80
N SER A 44 4.49 1.65 16.43
CA SER A 44 5.17 2.87 16.00
C SER A 44 4.54 3.49 14.75
N ALA A 45 4.10 2.67 13.79
CA ALA A 45 3.44 3.13 12.57
C ALA A 45 1.95 3.45 12.76
N MET A 46 1.30 2.85 13.77
CA MET A 46 -0.11 3.10 14.12
C MET A 46 -0.31 4.29 15.08
N ASN A 47 0.76 5.01 15.43
CA ASN A 47 0.70 6.18 16.30
C ASN A 47 0.55 7.50 15.51
N PRO A 48 -0.59 8.20 15.56
CA PRO A 48 -0.77 9.47 14.84
C PRO A 48 0.12 10.60 15.37
N PHE A 49 0.68 10.47 16.58
CA PHE A 49 1.61 11.44 17.17
C PHE A 49 3.07 11.21 16.73
N SER A 50 3.33 10.17 15.93
CA SER A 50 4.65 9.89 15.35
C SER A 50 4.54 9.63 13.84
N PRO A 51 4.01 10.59 13.06
CA PRO A 51 3.82 10.40 11.63
C PRO A 51 5.16 10.35 10.89
N GLY A 52 5.17 9.71 9.72
CA GLY A 52 6.35 9.49 8.87
C GLY A 52 7.03 8.14 9.08
N ILE A 53 6.61 7.38 10.09
CA ILE A 53 7.07 6.00 10.34
C ILE A 53 6.15 5.03 9.60
N PHE A 54 6.74 4.19 8.75
CA PHE A 54 6.02 3.18 7.97
C PHE A 54 6.52 1.78 8.28
N CYS A 55 5.60 0.89 8.64
CA CYS A 55 5.85 -0.51 8.94
C CYS A 55 5.44 -1.39 7.76
N SER A 56 6.37 -2.20 7.26
CA SER A 56 6.10 -3.31 6.35
C SER A 56 5.55 -4.49 7.14
N ILE A 57 4.46 -5.09 6.66
CA ILE A 57 3.79 -6.26 7.24
C ILE A 57 3.84 -7.39 6.21
N THR A 58 4.30 -8.56 6.63
CA THR A 58 4.46 -9.70 5.74
C THR A 58 4.05 -10.99 6.44
N ARG A 59 3.59 -11.97 5.67
CA ARG A 59 3.26 -13.29 6.21
C ARG A 59 4.34 -14.31 5.85
N LYS A 60 4.73 -15.11 6.85
CA LYS A 60 5.55 -16.32 6.68
C LYS A 60 4.79 -17.52 7.21
N THR A 61 4.99 -18.68 6.58
CA THR A 61 4.58 -19.97 7.17
C THR A 61 5.68 -20.43 8.11
N SER A 62 5.34 -20.66 9.38
CA SER A 62 6.27 -21.20 10.37
C SER A 62 6.63 -22.65 10.05
N THR A 63 7.76 -23.13 10.56
CA THR A 63 8.24 -24.53 10.36
C THR A 63 7.23 -25.59 10.80
N GLY A 64 6.27 -25.25 11.68
CA GLY A 64 5.17 -26.12 12.11
C GLY A 64 3.84 -25.94 11.36
N GLY A 65 3.82 -25.21 10.25
CA GLY A 65 2.60 -24.96 9.45
C GLY A 65 1.73 -23.80 9.94
N GLY A 66 2.09 -23.16 11.06
CA GLY A 66 1.42 -21.97 11.58
C GLY A 66 1.69 -20.71 10.74
N THR A 67 0.89 -19.67 10.97
CA THR A 67 1.10 -18.36 10.35
C THR A 67 1.90 -17.45 11.29
N THR A 68 2.96 -16.82 10.78
CA THR A 68 3.73 -15.78 11.48
C THR A 68 3.66 -14.48 10.71
N PHE A 69 3.30 -13.40 11.39
CA PHE A 69 3.40 -12.04 10.86
C PHE A 69 4.76 -11.46 11.21
N VAL A 70 5.38 -10.81 10.23
CA VAL A 70 6.66 -10.14 10.40
C VAL A 70 6.47 -8.66 10.10
N PHE A 71 6.86 -7.85 11.08
CA PHE A 71 6.77 -6.41 11.08
C PHE A 71 8.18 -5.83 10.96
N SER A 72 8.39 -4.91 10.03
CA SER A 72 9.68 -4.24 9.88
C SER A 72 9.53 -2.78 9.55
N ILE A 73 10.41 -1.97 10.14
CA ILE A 73 10.64 -0.58 9.79
C ILE A 73 12.06 -0.45 9.25
N SER A 74 12.38 0.69 8.65
CA SER A 74 13.70 0.95 8.05
C SER A 74 14.84 0.98 9.08
N GLN A 75 14.58 1.51 10.28
CA GLN A 75 15.50 1.52 11.41
C GLN A 75 14.99 0.57 12.51
N GLY A 76 15.37 -0.71 12.43
CA GLY A 76 15.06 -1.65 13.50
C GLY A 76 15.23 -3.10 13.10
N THR A 77 15.30 -3.95 14.13
CA THR A 77 15.21 -5.40 13.93
C THR A 77 13.75 -5.75 13.68
N PRO A 78 13.43 -6.52 12.62
CA PRO A 78 12.07 -7.00 12.40
C PRO A 78 11.55 -7.75 13.63
N THR A 79 10.28 -7.54 13.98
CA THR A 79 9.59 -8.30 15.02
C THR A 79 8.66 -9.32 14.40
N GLU A 80 8.48 -10.45 15.07
CA GLU A 80 7.63 -11.53 14.60
C GLU A 80 6.55 -11.84 15.64
N LYS A 81 5.31 -12.05 15.17
CA LYS A 81 4.17 -12.45 16.00
C LYS A 81 3.48 -13.65 15.36
N GLN A 82 3.34 -14.72 16.13
CA GLN A 82 2.59 -15.89 15.69
C GLN A 82 1.10 -15.57 15.71
N ALA A 83 0.39 -15.94 14.64
CA ALA A 83 -1.05 -15.82 14.57
C ALA A 83 -1.69 -16.63 15.71
N ASN A 84 -2.68 -16.04 16.38
CA ASN A 84 -3.46 -16.75 17.39
C ASN A 84 -4.73 -17.35 16.76
N ALA A 85 -5.49 -18.11 17.56
CA ALA A 85 -6.72 -18.76 17.08
C ALA A 85 -7.81 -17.78 16.59
N ILE A 86 -7.77 -16.50 17.01
CA ILE A 86 -8.70 -15.47 16.53
C ILE A 86 -8.25 -14.99 15.14
N ASP A 87 -6.95 -14.78 14.94
CA ASP A 87 -6.38 -14.38 13.65
C ASP A 87 -6.64 -15.46 12.60
N GLU A 88 -6.44 -16.73 12.95
CA GLU A 88 -6.67 -17.89 12.06
C GLU A 88 -8.13 -18.07 11.64
N ARG A 89 -9.08 -17.58 12.45
CA ARG A 89 -10.52 -17.60 12.10
C ARG A 89 -10.92 -16.47 11.15
N ARG A 90 -10.05 -15.47 10.95
CA ARG A 90 -10.31 -14.32 10.06
C ARG A 90 -9.66 -14.57 8.71
N THR A 91 -10.24 -14.00 7.65
CA THR A 91 -9.55 -13.95 6.35
C THR A 91 -8.31 -13.07 6.48
N MET A 92 -7.16 -13.59 6.02
CA MET A 92 -5.87 -12.91 6.06
C MET A 92 -5.29 -12.87 4.65
N ILE A 93 -5.56 -11.79 3.92
CA ILE A 93 -5.01 -11.53 2.59
C ILE A 93 -4.23 -10.23 2.67
N LEU A 94 -2.90 -10.34 2.65
CA LEU A 94 -2.01 -9.18 2.68
C LEU A 94 -1.65 -8.77 1.26
N GLY A 95 -2.37 -7.81 0.67
CA GLY A 95 -2.02 -7.23 -0.64
C GLY A 95 -1.56 -8.25 -1.71
N TYR A 96 -0.66 -7.84 -2.59
CA TYR A 96 0.05 -8.75 -3.49
C TYR A 96 1.25 -9.39 -2.80
N ASN A 97 1.50 -10.66 -3.10
CA ASN A 97 2.59 -11.47 -2.53
C ASN A 97 2.71 -11.36 -1.00
N GLU A 98 1.56 -11.32 -0.33
CA GLU A 98 1.44 -11.34 1.12
C GLU A 98 2.20 -10.19 1.83
N GLY A 99 2.15 -8.98 1.26
CA GLY A 99 2.88 -7.81 1.75
C GLY A 99 2.08 -6.51 1.74
N LEU A 100 2.11 -5.79 2.87
CA LEU A 100 1.55 -4.45 3.03
C LEU A 100 2.58 -3.51 3.64
N ILE A 101 2.40 -2.20 3.47
CA ILE A 101 3.11 -1.15 4.20
C ILE A 101 2.07 -0.20 4.79
N VAL A 102 2.15 0.07 6.10
CA VAL A 102 1.18 0.93 6.81
C VAL A 102 1.88 2.03 7.58
N GLY A 103 1.24 3.19 7.74
CA GLY A 103 1.76 4.27 8.56
C GLY A 103 1.00 5.58 8.38
N TYR A 104 1.15 6.50 9.33
CA TYR A 104 0.66 7.87 9.18
C TYR A 104 1.62 8.70 8.32
N GLY A 105 1.09 9.39 7.32
CA GLY A 105 1.86 10.40 6.58
C GLY A 105 2.04 11.68 7.40
N ASN A 106 3.15 12.38 7.18
CA ASN A 106 3.53 13.58 7.94
C ASN A 106 3.25 14.93 7.24
N LEU A 107 2.54 14.93 6.12
CA LEU A 107 2.25 16.16 5.35
C LEU A 107 0.85 16.74 5.62
N ASP A 108 -0.08 15.93 6.10
CA ASP A 108 -1.48 16.32 6.34
C ASP A 108 -1.73 16.65 7.82
N ILE A 109 -2.61 17.62 8.10
CA ILE A 109 -3.07 17.96 9.45
C ILE A 109 -4.62 17.92 9.47
N PRO A 110 -5.25 16.95 10.16
CA PRO A 110 -4.63 15.88 10.95
C PRO A 110 -3.88 14.83 10.09
N PRO A 111 -2.92 14.08 10.67
CA PRO A 111 -2.19 13.04 9.95
C PRO A 111 -3.12 11.99 9.34
N VAL A 112 -2.84 11.60 8.09
CA VAL A 112 -3.62 10.60 7.35
C VAL A 112 -2.95 9.23 7.46
N PHE A 113 -3.71 8.20 7.81
CA PHE A 113 -3.23 6.82 7.81
C PHE A 113 -3.27 6.23 6.40
N TYR A 114 -2.13 5.76 5.92
CA TYR A 114 -2.00 5.14 4.61
C TYR A 114 -1.74 3.64 4.72
N VAL A 115 -2.30 2.89 3.79
CA VAL A 115 -2.05 1.47 3.57
C VAL A 115 -1.66 1.28 2.11
N TYR A 116 -0.44 0.82 1.88
CA TYR A 116 0.13 0.57 0.56
C TYR A 116 0.37 -0.92 0.36
N ASP A 117 0.34 -1.35 -0.90
CA ASP A 117 0.93 -2.61 -1.30
C ASP A 117 2.46 -2.55 -1.17
N ARG A 118 3.08 -3.68 -0.82
CA ARG A 118 4.55 -3.77 -0.76
C ARG A 118 5.17 -3.97 -2.14
N GLU A 119 4.42 -4.39 -3.15
CA GLU A 119 4.90 -4.58 -4.51
C GLU A 119 5.01 -3.26 -5.28
N CYS A 120 6.09 -3.10 -6.03
CA CYS A 120 6.27 -1.94 -6.90
C CYS A 120 5.21 -1.94 -8.03
N PRO A 121 4.31 -0.95 -8.12
CA PRO A 121 3.22 -0.94 -9.10
C PRO A 121 3.69 -0.77 -10.55
N ASN A 122 4.94 -0.33 -10.74
CA ASN A 122 5.55 -0.14 -12.06
C ASN A 122 6.39 -1.35 -12.52
N CYS A 123 6.65 -2.33 -11.64
CA CYS A 123 7.38 -3.56 -11.99
C CYS A 123 6.50 -4.81 -11.85
N PHE A 124 5.64 -4.84 -10.84
CA PHE A 124 4.79 -5.97 -10.53
C PHE A 124 3.64 -6.08 -11.53
N ASN A 125 3.45 -7.28 -12.06
CA ASN A 125 2.34 -7.65 -12.90
C ASN A 125 1.67 -8.91 -12.32
N PRO A 126 0.45 -8.82 -11.77
CA PRO A 126 -0.25 -9.97 -11.19
C PRO A 126 -0.60 -11.05 -12.23
N ASP A 127 -0.67 -10.70 -13.51
CA ASP A 127 -1.05 -11.60 -14.60
C ASP A 127 0.18 -12.23 -15.29
N ALA A 128 1.41 -11.89 -14.86
CA ALA A 128 2.62 -12.44 -15.45
C ALA A 128 2.80 -13.92 -15.07
N ILE A 129 3.27 -14.73 -16.02
CA ILE A 129 3.58 -16.14 -15.81
C ILE A 129 5.05 -16.39 -16.25
N PRO A 130 5.97 -16.72 -15.32
CA PRO A 130 5.76 -16.82 -13.87
C PRO A 130 5.61 -15.43 -13.23
N MET A 131 4.77 -15.36 -12.19
CA MET A 131 4.61 -14.14 -11.39
C MET A 131 5.91 -13.85 -10.62
N LYS A 132 6.41 -12.63 -10.70
CA LYS A 132 7.65 -12.19 -10.03
C LYS A 132 7.34 -11.13 -8.98
N SER A 133 7.97 -11.24 -7.81
CA SER A 133 7.88 -10.26 -6.72
C SER A 133 8.96 -9.18 -6.88
N TYR A 134 8.57 -7.94 -6.60
CA TYR A 134 9.33 -6.69 -6.66
C TYR A 134 9.08 -5.86 -5.38
N PRO A 135 9.42 -6.39 -4.20
CA PRO A 135 9.09 -5.76 -2.94
C PRO A 135 9.82 -4.43 -2.77
N LEU A 136 9.11 -3.44 -2.27
CA LEU A 136 9.61 -2.13 -1.94
C LEU A 136 10.35 -2.17 -0.61
N ARG A 137 11.48 -1.47 -0.56
CA ARG A 137 12.23 -1.22 0.68
C ARG A 137 11.81 0.14 1.24
N THR A 138 11.39 0.19 2.50
CA THR A 138 11.08 1.44 3.19
C THR A 138 12.36 2.14 3.66
N THR A 139 12.28 3.46 3.86
CA THR A 139 13.35 4.31 4.40
C THR A 139 12.84 5.17 5.54
N ASP A 140 13.76 5.70 6.35
CA ASP A 140 13.42 6.55 7.51
C ASP A 140 12.84 7.91 7.13
N ALA A 141 13.00 8.30 5.86
CA ALA A 141 12.40 9.51 5.31
C ALA A 141 10.92 9.30 4.91
N GLY A 142 10.34 8.13 5.19
CA GLY A 142 9.01 7.76 4.72
C GLY A 142 8.94 7.58 3.19
N LEU A 143 10.04 7.09 2.60
CA LEU A 143 10.08 6.73 1.18
C LEU A 143 10.03 5.21 1.01
N ALA A 144 9.39 4.76 -0.06
CA ALA A 144 9.48 3.40 -0.54
C ALA A 144 10.37 3.37 -1.78
N VAL A 145 11.30 2.43 -1.87
CA VAL A 145 12.28 2.35 -2.95
C VAL A 145 12.17 0.98 -3.63
N CYS A 146 12.01 0.99 -4.95
CA CYS A 146 12.08 -0.25 -5.74
C CYS A 146 13.53 -0.56 -6.10
N ASN A 147 14.02 -1.75 -5.74
CA ASN A 147 15.39 -2.16 -6.07
C ASN A 147 15.59 -2.49 -7.56
N THR A 148 14.51 -2.64 -8.33
CA THR A 148 14.58 -3.02 -9.75
C THR A 148 14.50 -1.83 -10.69
N CYS A 149 13.51 -0.94 -10.52
CA CYS A 149 13.38 0.25 -11.37
C CYS A 149 13.93 1.53 -10.72
N HIS A 150 14.44 1.43 -9.50
CA HIS A 150 15.03 2.55 -8.75
C HIS A 150 14.12 3.75 -8.51
N ARG A 151 12.80 3.61 -8.74
CA ARG A 151 11.82 4.62 -8.37
C ARG A 151 11.74 4.75 -6.86
N GLU A 152 11.67 5.99 -6.40
CA GLU A 152 11.39 6.34 -5.01
C GLU A 152 9.99 6.96 -4.93
N TYR A 153 9.19 6.46 -4.00
CA TYR A 153 7.82 6.87 -3.77
C TYR A 153 7.70 7.55 -2.41
N ASN A 154 7.05 8.70 -2.36
CA ASN A 154 6.83 9.41 -1.10
C ASN A 154 5.56 8.90 -0.42
N MET A 155 5.72 8.06 0.61
CA MET A 155 4.60 7.48 1.36
C MET A 155 3.88 8.51 2.24
N ASN A 156 4.55 9.62 2.57
CA ASN A 156 3.91 10.77 3.24
C ASN A 156 2.99 11.56 2.31
N ALA A 157 3.18 11.42 0.99
CA ALA A 157 2.45 12.16 -0.05
C ALA A 157 1.67 11.21 -0.95
N ARG A 158 0.79 10.37 -0.38
CA ARG A 158 -0.10 9.45 -1.14
C ARG A 158 0.64 8.46 -2.05
N GLY A 159 1.94 8.23 -1.85
CA GLY A 159 2.74 7.26 -2.61
C GLY A 159 3.13 7.73 -4.01
N VAL A 160 3.21 9.03 -4.27
CA VAL A 160 3.63 9.58 -5.57
C VAL A 160 5.11 9.30 -5.84
N VAL A 161 5.47 9.11 -7.12
CA VAL A 161 6.88 9.00 -7.54
C VAL A 161 7.57 10.35 -7.36
N VAL A 162 8.65 10.39 -6.60
CA VAL A 162 9.47 11.59 -6.37
C VAL A 162 10.85 11.51 -7.01
N LYS A 163 11.29 10.31 -7.41
CA LYS A 163 12.54 10.08 -8.14
C LYS A 163 12.43 8.86 -9.04
N GLY A 164 13.13 8.92 -10.17
CA GLY A 164 13.06 7.94 -11.26
C GLY A 164 12.10 8.38 -12.36
N GLU A 165 11.85 7.48 -13.30
CA GLU A 165 10.89 7.71 -14.37
C GLU A 165 9.47 7.92 -13.84
N ALA A 166 8.69 8.76 -14.51
CA ALA A 166 7.26 8.89 -14.25
C ALA A 166 6.56 7.52 -14.35
N GLY A 167 5.47 7.36 -13.60
CA GLY A 167 4.73 6.11 -13.54
C GLY A 167 3.61 6.15 -12.52
N LYS A 168 3.03 4.98 -12.26
CA LYS A 168 1.95 4.80 -11.29
C LYS A 168 2.44 5.17 -9.88
N ALA A 169 1.60 5.84 -9.11
CA ALA A 169 1.77 5.95 -7.66
C ALA A 169 1.61 4.57 -7.00
N LEU A 170 2.01 4.44 -5.74
CA LEU A 170 1.83 3.21 -4.96
C LEU A 170 0.36 2.75 -4.96
N THR A 171 0.16 1.44 -5.13
CA THR A 171 -1.14 0.80 -4.94
C THR A 171 -1.58 1.01 -3.50
N ARG A 172 -2.77 1.59 -3.29
CA ARG A 172 -3.34 1.87 -1.97
C ARG A 172 -4.52 0.96 -1.67
N TYR A 173 -4.64 0.58 -0.41
CA TYR A 173 -5.80 -0.11 0.16
C TYR A 173 -6.53 0.80 1.14
N ARG A 174 -7.80 0.54 1.41
CA ARG A 174 -8.48 1.24 2.49
C ARG A 174 -8.06 0.60 3.79
N GLY A 175 -7.86 1.42 4.81
CA GLY A 175 -7.56 0.90 6.13
C GLY A 175 -7.56 1.99 7.17
N HIS A 176 -7.66 1.56 8.42
CA HIS A 176 -7.65 2.42 9.58
C HIS A 176 -7.09 1.66 10.78
N THR A 177 -6.73 2.43 11.80
CA THR A 177 -6.27 1.92 13.09
C THR A 177 -7.04 2.59 14.22
N THR A 178 -7.28 1.88 15.32
CA THR A 178 -7.85 2.45 16.55
C THR A 178 -6.78 2.95 17.53
N GLY A 179 -5.50 2.98 17.14
CA GLY A 179 -4.37 3.49 17.94
C GLY A 179 -3.14 2.58 17.89
N ALA A 180 -2.04 2.98 18.53
CA ALA A 180 -0.76 2.26 18.49
C ALA A 180 -0.87 0.77 18.90
N PHE A 181 -1.56 0.50 20.01
CA PHE A 181 -1.88 -0.87 20.46
C PHE A 181 -3.36 -1.21 20.21
N GLY A 182 -3.92 -0.67 19.12
CA GLY A 182 -5.31 -0.89 18.73
C GLY A 182 -5.47 -1.99 17.68
N ILE A 183 -6.61 -1.96 16.99
CA ILE A 183 -6.92 -2.86 15.88
C ILE A 183 -6.53 -2.19 14.57
N LEU A 184 -5.71 -2.87 13.77
CA LEU A 184 -5.48 -2.53 12.37
C LEU A 184 -6.53 -3.24 11.51
N THR A 185 -7.23 -2.47 10.67
CA THR A 185 -8.18 -3.02 9.69
C THR A 185 -7.83 -2.54 8.29
N VAL A 186 -7.79 -3.45 7.32
CA VAL A 186 -7.53 -3.21 5.89
C VAL A 186 -8.63 -3.88 5.05
N ASN A 187 -9.17 -3.17 4.06
CA ASN A 187 -10.26 -3.61 3.18
C ASN A 187 -10.24 -3.03 1.75
#